data_AF-A0AAE2JWU5-F1
#
_entry.id   AF-A0AAE2JWU5-F1
#
_cell.length_a   1.000
_cell.length_b   1.000
_cell.length_c   1.000
_cell.angle_alpha   90.00
_cell.angle_beta   90.00
_cell.angle_gamma   90.00
#
_symmetry.space_group_name_H-M   'P 1'
#
loop_
_entity.id
_entity.type
_entity.pdbx_description
1 polymer ?
#
loop_
_entity_poly.entity_id
_entity_poly.type
_entity_poly.pdbx_seq_one_letter_code
_entity_poly.pdbx_strand_id
1 'polypeptide(L)' 'MSCLARLIMMLIGFHLMAGASVQFVFDLNEVHHSSDGVFWREFFKELVTRPPLYVMMSGMVFLFIGVCFPRKSR' A
#
# COMPACT_ATOMS: atom_id res chain seq x y z
N MET A 1 -6.55 -11.45 -19.87
CA MET A 1 -6.83 -10.04 -19.51
C MET A 1 -6.54 -9.14 -20.70
N SER A 2 -7.38 -8.14 -20.99
CA SER A 2 -7.08 -7.15 -22.05
C SER A 2 -5.96 -6.21 -21.60
N CYS A 3 -5.31 -5.53 -22.55
CA CYS A 3 -4.28 -4.54 -22.25
C CYS A 3 -4.82 -3.42 -21.36
N LEU A 4 -6.04 -2.94 -21.66
CA LEU A 4 -6.74 -1.92 -20.88
C LEU A 4 -6.98 -2.37 -19.42
N ALA A 5 -7.45 -3.60 -19.21
CA ALA A 5 -7.69 -4.11 -17.87
C ALA A 5 -6.39 -4.24 -17.06
N ARG A 6 -5.26 -4.61 -17.69
CA ARG A 6 -3.94 -4.61 -17.01
C ARG A 6 -3.53 -3.20 -16.59
N LEU A 7 -3.69 -2.21 -17.47
CA LEU A 7 -3.39 -0.81 -17.16
C LEU A 7 -4.24 -0.29 -16.01
N ILE A 8 -5.54 -0.58 -16.02
CA ILE A 8 -6.46 -0.19 -14.94
C ILE A 8 -6.01 -0.79 -13.59
N MET A 9 -5.69 -2.10 -13.56
CA MET A 9 -5.22 -2.75 -12.32
C MET A 9 -3.90 -2.15 -11.84
N MET A 10 -2.97 -1.84 -12.75
CA MET A 10 -1.73 -1.17 -12.39
C MET A 10 -1.98 0.22 -11.81
N LEU A 11 -2.84 1.03 -12.44
CA LEU A 11 -3.18 2.36 -11.96
C LEU A 11 -3.82 2.33 -10.56
N ILE A 12 -4.77 1.41 -10.35
CA ILE A 12 -5.39 1.18 -9.04
C ILE A 12 -4.32 0.82 -8.01
N GLY A 13 -3.45 -0.14 -8.33
CA GLY A 13 -2.37 -0.57 -7.44
C GLY A 13 -1.43 0.59 -7.06
N PHE A 14 -1.00 1.39 -8.03
CA PHE A 14 -0.15 2.57 -7.79
C PHE A 14 -0.84 3.61 -6.91
N HIS A 15 -2.11 3.91 -7.16
CA HIS A 15 -2.84 4.91 -6.35
C HIS A 15 -3.04 4.44 -4.90
N LEU A 16 -3.38 3.16 -4.71
CA LEU A 16 -3.50 2.57 -3.37
C LEU A 16 -2.16 2.62 -2.63
N MET A 17 -1.06 2.28 -3.29
CA MET A 17 0.27 2.36 -2.67
C MET A 17 0.70 3.79 -2.35
N ALA A 18 0.45 4.74 -3.25
CA ALA A 18 0.77 6.15 -3.02
C ALA A 18 -0.04 6.70 -1.83
N GLY A 19 -1.36 6.45 -1.80
CA GLY A 19 -2.23 6.89 -0.71
C GLY A 19 -1.83 6.27 0.63
N ALA A 20 -1.59 4.95 0.67
CA ALA A 20 -1.13 4.27 1.87
C ALA A 20 0.22 4.80 2.36
N SER A 21 1.15 5.12 1.44
CA SER A 21 2.46 5.68 1.78
C SER A 21 2.33 7.06 2.43
N VAL A 22 1.49 7.93 1.88
CA VAL A 22 1.22 9.26 2.47
C VAL A 22 0.62 9.11 3.87
N GLN A 23 -0.33 8.20 4.05
CA GLN A 23 -0.94 7.99 5.36
C GLN A 23 0.03 7.39 6.37
N PHE A 24 0.94 6.51 5.95
CA PHE A 24 2.02 6.02 6.80
C PHE A 24 2.95 7.12 7.28
N VAL A 25 3.23 8.13 6.44
CA VAL A 25 4.05 9.27 6.84
C VAL A 25 3.33 10.09 7.93
N PHE A 26 2.03 10.32 7.80
CA PHE A 26 1.25 11.02 8.83
C PHE A 26 1.17 10.24 10.13
N ASP A 27 0.90 8.94 10.04
CA ASP A 27 0.86 8.02 11.17
C ASP A 27 2.22 7.97 11.91
N LEU A 28 3.33 7.92 11.17
CA LEU A 28 4.68 8.00 11.74
C LEU A 28 4.92 9.34 12.43
N ASN A 29 4.47 10.44 11.81
CA ASN A 29 4.64 11.78 12.37
C ASN A 29 3.85 11.97 13.67
N GLU A 30 2.66 11.38 13.77
CA GLU A 30 1.84 11.39 14.99
C GLU A 30 2.51 10.60 16.13
N VAL A 31 3.03 9.40 15.85
CA VAL A 31 3.75 8.60 16.86
C VAL A 31 5.07 9.27 17.26
N HIS A 32 5.73 9.96 16.34
CA HIS A 32 6.94 10.73 16.63
C HIS A 32 6.67 11.89 17.61
N HIS A 33 5.57 12.61 17.46
CA HIS A 33 5.20 13.71 18.36
C HIS A 33 4.67 13.25 19.72
N SER A 34 4.27 11.99 19.85
CA SER A 34 3.68 11.43 21.07
C SER A 34 4.62 10.53 21.88
N SER A 35 5.82 10.23 21.38
CA SER A 35 6.75 9.27 22.00
C SER A 35 8.13 9.87 22.27
N ASP A 36 8.55 9.87 23.53
CA ASP A 36 9.79 10.49 24.03
C ASP A 36 11.10 9.74 23.69
N GLY A 37 11.12 8.85 22.69
CA GLY A 37 12.42 8.32 22.21
C GLY A 37 12.44 6.99 21.46
N VAL A 38 11.35 6.21 21.45
CA VAL A 38 11.30 4.91 20.72
C VAL A 38 10.05 4.81 19.83
N PHE A 39 9.78 5.88 19.08
CA PHE A 39 8.58 6.00 18.25
C PHE A 39 8.44 4.88 17.19
N TRP A 40 9.55 4.39 16.62
CA TRP A 40 9.54 3.29 15.65
C TRP A 40 8.94 2.01 16.24
N ARG A 41 9.26 1.66 17.49
CA ARG A 41 8.77 0.42 18.11
C ARG A 41 7.26 0.46 18.31
N GLU A 42 6.73 1.59 18.79
CA GLU A 42 5.28 1.72 19.00
C GLU A 42 4.52 1.81 17.68
N PHE A 43 5.08 2.49 16.69
CA PHE A 43 4.53 2.48 15.34
C PHE A 43 4.45 1.05 14.75
N PHE A 44 5.51 0.24 14.87
CA PHE A 44 5.51 -1.14 14.37
C PHE A 44 4.59 -2.07 15.16
N LYS A 45 4.42 -1.85 16.46
CA LYS A 45 3.52 -2.64 17.31
C LYS A 45 2.07 -2.50 16.86
N GLU A 46 1.66 -1.29 16.48
CA GLU A 46 0.30 -1.01 15.99
C GLU A 46 0.16 -1.17 14.48
N LEU A 47 1.24 -1.45 13.76
CA LEU A 47 1.24 -1.50 12.30
C LEU A 47 0.23 -2.49 11.73
N VAL A 48 0.09 -3.66 12.36
CA VAL A 48 -0.86 -4.71 11.95
C VAL A 48 -2.31 -4.29 12.15
N THR A 49 -2.59 -3.36 13.05
CA THR A 49 -3.94 -2.81 13.26
C THR A 49 -4.24 -1.59 12.39
N ARG A 50 -3.24 -1.02 11.72
CA ARG A 50 -3.36 0.23 10.96
C ARG A 50 -3.93 -0.03 9.56
N PRO A 51 -5.05 0.63 9.17
CA PRO A 51 -5.64 0.48 7.84
C PRO A 51 -4.68 0.69 6.66
N PRO A 52 -3.72 1.65 6.69
CA PRO A 52 -2.76 1.85 5.60
C PRO A 52 -1.97 0.59 5.21
N LEU A 53 -1.70 -0.32 6.14
CA LEU A 53 -1.00 -1.58 5.84
C LEU A 53 -1.82 -2.44 4.87
N TYR A 54 -3.10 -2.61 5.13
CA TYR A 54 -3.99 -3.41 4.28
C TYR A 54 -4.23 -2.76 2.92
N VAL A 55 -4.32 -1.43 2.88
CA VAL A 55 -4.40 -0.67 1.63
C VAL A 55 -3.12 -0.89 0.80
N MET A 56 -1.95 -0.80 1.43
CA MET A 56 -0.66 -1.08 0.77
C MET A 56 -0.61 -2.50 0.21
N MET A 57 -0.95 -3.51 1.02
CA MET A 57 -0.96 -4.92 0.60
C MET A 57 -1.92 -5.14 -0.58
N SER A 58 -3.13 -4.54 -0.53
CA SER A 58 -4.07 -4.62 -1.65
C SER A 58 -3.50 -3.98 -2.92
N GLY A 59 -2.83 -2.83 -2.80
CA GLY A 59 -2.15 -2.17 -3.91
C GLY A 59 -1.08 -3.06 -4.56
N MET A 60 -0.26 -3.74 -3.74
CA MET A 60 0.73 -4.70 -4.23
C MET A 60 0.08 -5.87 -4.98
N VAL A 61 -1.05 -6.39 -4.48
CA VAL A 61 -1.81 -7.45 -5.16
C VAL A 61 -2.31 -6.97 -6.52
N PHE A 62 -2.86 -5.76 -6.61
CA PHE A 62 -3.32 -5.18 -7.89
C PHE A 62 -2.18 -5.00 -8.89
N LEU A 63 -1.01 -4.51 -8.43
CA LEU A 63 0.19 -4.41 -9.27
C LEU A 63 0.66 -5.78 -9.74
N PHE A 64 0.72 -6.76 -8.83
CA PHE A 64 1.11 -8.13 -9.16
C PHE A 64 0.19 -8.74 -10.21
N ILE A 65 -1.13 -8.55 -10.06
CA ILE A 65 -2.09 -9.02 -11.07
C ILE A 65 -1.85 -8.32 -12.41
N GLY A 66 -1.70 -7.00 -12.42
CA GLY A 66 -1.46 -6.23 -13.65
C GLY A 66 -0.16 -6.60 -14.38
N VAL A 67 0.91 -6.86 -13.63
CA VAL A 67 2.24 -7.16 -14.17
C VAL A 67 2.38 -8.63 -14.55
N CYS A 68 2.07 -9.55 -13.63
CA CYS A 68 2.41 -10.97 -13.75
C CYS A 68 1.37 -11.81 -14.49
N PHE A 69 0.10 -11.40 -14.57
CA PHE A 69 -0.88 -12.22 -15.29
C PHE A 69 -0.72 -12.08 -16.81
N PRO A 70 -0.53 -13.19 -17.53
CA PRO A 70 -0.37 -13.16 -18.97
C PRO A 70 -1.63 -12.63 -19.65
N ARG A 71 -1.42 -11.93 -20.77
CA ARG A 71 -2.50 -11.56 -21.68
C ARG A 71 -3.14 -12.88 -22.14
N LYS A 72 -4.47 -12.97 -22.05
CA LYS A 72 -5.17 -14.16 -22.58
C LYS A 72 -4.95 -14.08 -24.10
N SER A 73 -4.16 -14.99 -24.64
CA SER A 73 -4.03 -15.18 -26.09
C SER A 73 -5.21 -16.05 -26.51
N ARG A 74 -6.02 -15.53 -27.46
CA ARG A 74 -7.36 -15.97 -27.88
C ARG A 74 -8.51 -15.32 -27.11
#